data_AF-E3RZQ5-F1
#
_entry.id   AF-E3RZQ5-F1
#
_cell.length_a   1.000
_cell.length_b   1.000
_cell.length_c   1.000
_cell.angle_alpha   90.00
_cell.angle_beta   90.00
_cell.angle_gamma   90.00
#
_symmetry.space_group_name_H-M   'P 1'
#
loop_
_entity.id
_entity.type
_entity.pdbx_description
1 polymer ?
#
loop_
_entity_poly.entity_id
_entity_poly.type
_entity_poly.pdbx_seq_one_letter_code
_entity_poly.pdbx_strand_id
1 'polypeptide(L)' 'EGKSYDCCSACSERVLQAYEKDPWAFVERALEERGWVEEMSGLKEVQRRADEAEGDLDWDEEGEDGGGGMEEEGELL' A
#
# COMPACT_ATOMS: atom_id res chain seq x y z
N GLU A 1 -18.07 -2.25 -8.82
CA GLU A 1 -16.83 -2.69 -9.49
C GLU A 1 -15.67 -1.85 -8.99
N GLY A 2 -14.47 -2.43 -8.90
CA GLY A 2 -13.24 -1.71 -8.53
C GLY A 2 -12.65 -0.95 -9.72
N LYS A 3 -12.09 0.23 -9.48
CA LYS A 3 -11.37 0.99 -10.50
C LYS A 3 -9.94 0.49 -10.61
N SER A 4 -9.39 0.45 -11.82
CA SER A 4 -7.95 0.24 -12.02
C SER A 4 -7.17 1.36 -11.34
N TYR A 5 -6.00 1.02 -10.80
CA TYR A 5 -5.14 1.95 -10.08
C TYR A 5 -3.81 2.11 -10.83
N ASP A 6 -3.44 3.37 -11.08
CA ASP A 6 -2.26 3.73 -11.90
C ASP A 6 -0.93 3.24 -11.30
N CYS A 7 -0.88 3.05 -9.97
CA CYS A 7 0.28 2.51 -9.28
C CYS A 7 0.07 1.06 -8.83
N CYS A 8 -0.86 0.31 -9.42
CA CYS A 8 -1.04 -1.10 -9.07
C CYS A 8 0.25 -1.90 -9.34
N SER A 9 0.70 -2.67 -8.34
CA SER A 9 1.88 -3.54 -8.42
C SER A 9 1.73 -4.72 -9.37
N ALA A 10 0.52 -5.01 -9.85
CA ALA A 10 0.23 -6.16 -10.70
C ALA A 10 -0.33 -5.79 -12.08
N CYS A 11 -1.20 -4.77 -12.17
CA CYS A 11 -1.92 -4.46 -13.41
C CYS A 11 -1.79 -3.02 -13.91
N SER A 12 -0.89 -2.20 -13.34
CA SER A 12 -0.63 -0.88 -13.91
C SER A 12 0.02 -1.01 -15.29
N GLU A 13 -0.19 -0.04 -16.17
CA GLU A 13 0.42 0.01 -17.50
C GLU A 13 1.95 -0.10 -17.43
N ARG A 14 2.58 0.44 -16.38
CA ARG A 14 4.03 0.32 -16.16
C ARG A 14 4.46 -1.13 -15.94
N VAL A 15 3.72 -1.87 -15.12
CA VAL A 15 3.99 -3.27 -14.83
C VAL A 15 3.76 -4.13 -16.08
N LEU A 16 2.65 -3.91 -16.78
CA LEU A 16 2.34 -4.63 -18.01
C LEU A 16 3.42 -4.41 -19.08
N GLN A 17 3.82 -3.15 -19.31
CA GLN A 17 4.87 -2.82 -20.28
C GLN A 17 6.23 -3.41 -19.90
N ALA A 18 6.59 -3.41 -18.61
CA ALA A 18 7.85 -3.98 -18.14
C ALA A 18 7.88 -5.50 -18.35
N TYR A 19 6.78 -6.18 -18.03
CA TYR A 19 6.64 -7.62 -18.24
C TYR A 19 6.62 -7.99 -19.73
N GLU A 20 5.88 -7.26 -20.56
CA GLU A 20 5.82 -7.51 -22.01
C GLU A 20 7.17 -7.32 -22.71
N LYS A 21 8.00 -6.41 -22.21
CA LYS A 21 9.33 -6.11 -22.76
C LYS A 21 10.35 -7.21 -22.46
N ASP A 22 10.39 -7.71 -21.23
CA ASP A 22 11.30 -8.78 -20.81
C ASP A 22 10.68 -9.60 -19.66
N PRO A 23 9.87 -10.62 -19.98
CA PRO A 23 9.06 -11.32 -18.98
C PRO A 23 9.89 -12.01 -17.90
N TRP A 24 11.00 -12.65 -18.30
CA TRP A 24 11.82 -13.40 -17.36
C TRP A 24 12.64 -12.47 -16.48
N ALA A 25 13.32 -11.46 -17.05
CA ALA A 25 14.07 -10.51 -16.25
C ALA A 25 13.16 -9.72 -15.30
N PHE A 26 11.92 -9.42 -15.71
CA PHE A 26 10.94 -8.82 -14.81
C PHE A 26 10.67 -9.72 -13.58
N VAL A 27 10.36 -11.00 -13.81
CA VAL A 27 10.03 -11.93 -12.71
C VAL A 27 11.25 -12.17 -11.80
N GLU A 28 12.43 -12.38 -12.38
CA GLU A 28 13.68 -12.55 -11.65
C GLU A 28 13.94 -11.36 -10.71
N ARG A 29 13.89 -10.14 -11.24
CA ARG A 29 14.08 -8.92 -10.43
C ARG A 29 12.98 -8.71 -9.39
N ALA A 30 11.72 -9.00 -9.72
CA ALA A 30 10.61 -8.90 -8.78
C ALA A 30 10.75 -9.84 -7.58
N LEU A 31 11.41 -10.98 -7.76
CA LEU A 31 11.63 -11.97 -6.70
C LEU A 31 12.93 -11.71 -5.92
N GLU A 32 13.98 -11.23 -6.58
CA GLU A 32 15.29 -11.01 -5.95
C GLU A 32 15.42 -9.63 -5.29
N GLU A 33 14.84 -8.59 -5.89
CA GLU A 33 14.97 -7.20 -5.43
C GLU A 33 13.75 -6.78 -4.62
N ARG A 34 13.84 -6.89 -3.28
CA ARG A 34 12.78 -6.43 -2.39
C ARG A 34 12.50 -4.94 -2.60
N GLY A 35 11.23 -4.59 -2.82
CA GLY A 35 10.78 -3.21 -3.01
C GLY A 35 10.89 -2.71 -4.45
N TRP A 36 11.54 -3.44 -5.35
CA TRP A 36 11.66 -3.04 -6.76
C TRP A 36 10.29 -2.78 -7.40
N VAL A 37 9.33 -3.69 -7.18
CA VAL A 37 7.94 -3.56 -7.69
C VAL A 37 7.23 -2.32 -7.17
N GLU A 38 7.52 -1.89 -5.95
CA GLU A 38 6.93 -0.67 -5.39
C GLU A 38 7.52 0.58 -6.06
N GLU A 39 8.82 0.56 -6.36
CA GLU A 39 9.52 1.67 -7.02
C GLU A 39 9.08 1.86 -8.46
N MET A 40 9.09 0.80 -9.28
CA MET A 40 8.70 0.89 -10.70
C MET A 40 7.23 1.29 -10.89
N SER A 41 6.35 0.85 -9.97
CA SER A 41 4.90 1.02 -10.11
C SER A 41 4.48 2.41 -9.63
N GLY A 42 5.33 3.06 -8.82
CA GLY A 42 5.04 4.33 -8.18
C GLY A 42 4.44 4.19 -6.78
N LEU A 43 4.20 2.97 -6.28
CA LEU A 43 3.72 2.76 -4.91
C LEU A 43 4.67 3.34 -3.87
N LYS A 44 5.98 3.26 -4.11
CA LYS A 44 6.97 3.81 -3.17
C LYS A 44 6.79 5.30 -2.93
N GLU A 45 6.48 6.04 -3.99
CA GLU A 45 6.21 7.47 -3.94
C GLU A 45 4.87 7.78 -3.26
N VAL A 46 3.86 6.94 -3.48
CA VAL A 46 2.57 7.05 -2.79
C VAL A 46 2.75 6.89 -1.29
N GLN A 47 3.54 5.90 -0.86
CA GLN A 47 3.86 5.70 0.54
C GLN A 47 4.63 6.89 1.13
N ARG A 48 5.66 7.39 0.44
CA ARG A 48 6.40 8.58 0.88
C ARG A 48 5.48 9.79 1.13
N ARG A 49 4.54 10.04 0.20
CA ARG A 49 3.58 11.15 0.35
C ARG A 49 2.60 10.93 1.50
N ALA A 50 2.23 9.68 1.76
CA ALA A 50 1.38 9.35 2.90
C ALA A 50 2.14 9.62 4.22
N ASP A 51 3.39 9.18 4.32
CA ASP A 51 4.24 9.41 5.51
C ASP A 51 4.48 10.92 5.75
N GLU A 52 4.67 11.70 4.70
CA GLU A 52 4.80 13.17 4.80
C GLU A 52 3.52 13.84 5.27
N ALA A 53 2.38 13.42 4.70
CA ALA A 53 1.08 13.92 5.13
C ALA A 53 0.77 13.52 6.57
N GLU A 54 1.16 12.32 7.01
CA GLU A 54 0.99 11.86 8.39
C GLU A 54 1.77 12.73 9.38
N GLY A 55 3.01 13.12 9.05
CA GLY A 55 3.81 14.01 9.89
C GLY A 55 3.26 15.44 10.03
N ASP A 56 2.47 15.89 9.04
CA ASP A 56 1.75 17.18 9.07
C ASP A 56 0.41 17.10 9.82
N LEU A 57 -0.10 15.89 10.08
CA LEU A 57 -1.33 15.66 10.83
C LEU A 57 -1.00 15.49 12.31
N ASP A 58 -1.44 16.44 13.15
CA ASP A 58 -1.48 16.27 14.61
C ASP A 58 -2.62 15.31 14.92
N TRP A 59 -2.34 14.00 14.85
CA TRP A 59 -3.25 12.99 15.35
C TRP A 59 -3.26 13.13 16.87
N ASP A 60 -4.14 14.00 17.40
CA ASP A 60 -4.26 14.30 18.84
C ASP A 60 -4.14 13.00 19.66
N GLU A 61 -3.07 12.92 20.44
CA GLU A 61 -2.79 11.84 21.40
C GLU A 61 -3.72 11.95 22.63
N GLU A 62 -5.00 12.26 22.43
CA GLU A 62 -6.04 12.27 23.48
C GLU A 62 -6.88 11.00 23.37
N GLY A 63 -6.28 9.88 23.79
CA GLY A 63 -7.04 8.70 24.16
C GLY A 63 -7.37 8.74 25.66
N GLU A 64 -8.49 9.35 26.07
CA GLU A 64 -9.32 8.95 27.24
C GLU A 64 -10.50 9.92 27.46
N ASP A 65 -11.71 9.36 27.62
CA ASP A 65 -13.01 9.98 28.00
C ASP A 65 -13.91 10.53 26.86
N GLY A 66 -14.90 9.73 26.40
CA GLY A 66 -16.10 10.32 25.75
C GLY A 66 -16.94 9.54 24.72
N GLY A 67 -17.12 8.21 24.83
CA GLY A 67 -18.39 7.56 24.45
C GLY A 67 -18.67 7.18 22.98
N GLY A 68 -18.36 5.93 22.63
CA GLY A 68 -18.91 5.20 21.49
C GLY A 68 -18.65 3.70 21.66
N GLY A 69 -19.48 3.03 22.46
CA GLY A 69 -19.20 1.73 23.09
C GLY A 69 -18.98 0.54 22.16
N MET A 70 -18.01 -0.29 22.55
CA MET A 70 -17.95 -1.72 22.28
C MET A 70 -17.59 -2.43 23.59
N GLU A 71 -18.58 -2.56 24.48
CA GLU A 71 -18.56 -3.50 25.59
C GLU A 71 -19.63 -4.56 25.31
N GLU A 72 -19.28 -5.61 24.57
CA GLU A 72 -19.89 -6.93 24.74
C GLU A 72 -18.88 -8.02 24.33
N GLU A 73 -18.02 -8.35 25.28
CA GLU A 73 -17.57 -9.71 25.59
C GLU A 73 -18.21 -10.86 24.78
N GLY A 74 -17.49 -11.32 23.76
CA GLY A 74 -17.72 -12.64 23.15
C GLY A 74 -16.96 -13.72 23.90
N GLU A 75 -17.58 -14.31 24.92
CA GLU A 75 -17.14 -15.59 25.48
C GLU A 75 -17.12 -16.67 24.39
N LEU A 76 -15.99 -17.39 24.30
CA LEU A 76 -15.94 -18.69 23.63
C LEU A 76 -16.65 -19.71 24.52
N LEU A 77 -17.88 -20.09 24.14
CA LEU A 77 -18.53 -21.35 24.53
C LEU A 77 -18.84 -22.18 23.27
#